data_AF-A0A2N2HTC4-F1
#
_entry.id   AF-A0A2N2HTC4-F1
#
_cell.length_a   1.000
_cell.length_b   1.000
_cell.length_c   1.000
_cell.angle_alpha   90.00
_cell.angle_beta   90.00
_cell.angle_gamma   90.00
#
_symmetry.space_group_name_H-M   'P 1'
#
loop_
_entity.id
_entity.type
_entity.pdbx_description
1 polymer ?
#
loop_
_entity_poly.entity_id
_entity_poly.type
_entity_poly.pdbx_seq_one_letter_code
_entity_poly.pdbx_strand_id
1 'polypeptide(L)'
;MTIKQTSLIVFGPYEIPHEKLAKGTSKQITKENSKSFWDQQEVEQVAMKQGCYIFGLKVGKGFTPWYVGKASKKFKQEALHQTKLTHYNEVIFKGRKGKPVMFFVAKPSNLKKIPSKQINDLEKFLIQSAYYKNPELKNKQNANQPDWGIVGVIRGGKGKATMNAYQFKRMLNL
;
A
#
# COMPACT_ATOMS: atom_id res chain seq x y z
N MET A 1 -3.28 -22.38 24.12
CA MET A 1 -2.07 -21.93 23.37
C MET A 1 -2.31 -20.50 22.91
N THR A 2 -1.74 -19.51 23.59
CA THR A 2 -1.90 -18.11 23.16
C THR A 2 -0.96 -17.88 21.97
N ILE A 3 -1.50 -17.84 20.76
CA ILE A 3 -0.71 -17.47 19.58
C ILE A 3 -0.19 -16.05 19.84
N LYS A 4 1.12 -15.92 20.03
CA LYS A 4 1.79 -14.64 20.21
C LYS A 4 1.83 -13.93 18.84
N GLN A 5 0.69 -13.42 18.40
CA GLN A 5 0.53 -12.78 17.11
C GLN A 5 1.21 -11.40 17.13
N THR A 6 1.98 -11.10 16.09
CA THR A 6 2.51 -9.75 15.91
C THR A 6 1.36 -8.82 15.53
N SER A 7 1.00 -7.90 16.43
CA SER A 7 0.01 -6.87 16.13
C SER A 7 0.63 -5.80 15.22
N LEU A 8 0.01 -5.58 14.06
CA LEU A 8 0.36 -4.55 13.09
C LEU A 8 -0.82 -3.62 12.91
N ILE A 9 -0.56 -2.34 12.72
CA ILE A 9 -1.57 -1.30 12.47
C ILE A 9 -1.26 -0.56 11.18
N VAL A 10 -2.28 0.09 10.63
CA VAL A 10 -2.18 0.91 9.42
C VAL A 10 -1.95 2.36 9.83
N PHE A 11 -1.01 3.01 9.15
CA PHE A 11 -0.75 4.44 9.23
C PHE A 11 -1.02 5.09 7.87
N GLY A 12 -1.53 6.32 7.90
CA GLY A 12 -1.93 7.09 6.72
C GLY A 12 -3.46 7.11 6.50
N PRO A 13 -3.92 7.57 5.33
CA PRO A 13 -3.12 7.98 4.18
C PRO A 13 -2.32 9.25 4.44
N TYR A 14 -1.05 9.26 4.06
CA TYR A 14 -0.22 10.47 4.03
C TYR A 14 -0.10 10.98 2.60
N GLU A 15 -0.33 12.27 2.38
CA GLU A 15 -0.21 12.89 1.06
C GLU A 15 1.28 13.11 0.71
N ILE A 16 1.70 12.64 -0.46
CA ILE A 16 3.07 12.83 -0.93
C ILE A 16 3.12 14.16 -1.68
N PRO A 17 3.99 15.10 -1.29
CA PRO A 17 4.23 16.31 -2.07
C PRO A 17 4.64 15.95 -3.50
N HIS A 18 4.19 16.75 -4.47
CA HIS A 18 4.47 16.53 -5.88
C HIS A 18 4.34 17.84 -6.64
N GLU A 19 5.03 17.92 -7.76
CA GLU A 19 4.97 19.02 -8.70
C GLU A 19 4.02 18.68 -9.85
N LYS A 20 3.34 19.70 -10.38
CA LYS A 20 2.61 19.60 -11.65
C LYS A 20 3.53 20.07 -12.77
N LEU A 21 3.60 19.30 -13.86
CA LEU A 21 4.33 19.74 -15.04
C LEU A 21 3.51 20.78 -15.82
N ALA A 22 4.20 21.73 -16.47
CA ALA A 22 3.68 23.01 -16.94
C ALA A 22 2.36 22.97 -17.74
N LYS A 23 2.03 21.86 -18.42
CA LYS A 23 0.74 21.65 -19.09
C LYS A 23 0.23 20.21 -18.85
N GLY A 24 -1.00 20.07 -18.35
CA GLY A 24 -1.72 18.80 -18.23
C GLY A 24 -1.92 18.27 -16.81
N THR A 25 -2.18 16.96 -16.69
CA THR A 25 -2.44 16.26 -15.40
C THR A 25 -1.24 15.49 -14.88
N SER A 26 -0.12 15.53 -15.60
CA SER A 26 1.13 14.86 -15.25
C SER A 26 1.76 15.46 -14.00
N LYS A 27 2.22 14.58 -13.13
CA LYS A 27 2.84 14.92 -11.85
C LYS A 27 4.22 14.31 -11.78
N GLN A 28 5.04 14.85 -10.89
CA GLN A 28 6.33 14.28 -10.55
C GLN A 28 6.57 14.41 -9.05
N ILE A 29 7.10 13.35 -8.45
CA ILE A 29 7.64 13.35 -7.09
C ILE A 29 9.17 13.44 -7.23
N THR A 30 9.72 14.59 -6.86
CA THR A 30 11.16 14.86 -6.87
C THR A 30 11.84 14.35 -5.59
N LYS A 31 13.17 14.40 -5.52
CA LYS A 31 13.91 14.04 -4.31
C LYS A 31 13.60 15.02 -3.17
N GLU A 32 13.41 16.29 -3.51
CA GLU A 32 13.03 17.37 -2.63
C GLU A 32 11.65 17.10 -2.05
N ASN A 33 10.68 16.71 -2.89
CA ASN A 33 9.36 16.30 -2.42
C ASN A 33 9.43 15.09 -1.47
N SER A 34 10.30 14.11 -1.76
CA SER A 34 10.53 12.97 -0.87
C SER A 34 11.12 13.41 0.47
N LYS A 35 12.05 14.36 0.49
CA LYS A 35 12.59 14.93 1.72
C LYS A 35 11.47 15.62 2.51
N SER A 36 10.72 16.51 1.86
CA SER A 36 9.58 17.21 2.44
C SER A 36 8.53 16.27 3.02
N PHE A 37 8.24 15.14 2.37
CA PHE A 37 7.33 14.12 2.90
C PHE A 37 7.77 13.61 4.28
N TRP A 38 9.07 13.33 4.46
CA TRP A 38 9.59 12.83 5.73
C TRP A 38 9.80 13.90 6.79
N ASP A 39 9.70 15.18 6.42
CA ASP A 39 9.78 16.32 7.34
C ASP A 39 8.39 16.76 7.81
N GLN A 40 7.30 16.15 7.31
CA GLN A 40 5.95 16.36 7.81
C GLN A 40 5.77 15.75 9.21
N GLN A 41 5.22 16.54 10.14
CA GLN A 41 4.99 16.12 11.53
C GLN A 41 4.13 14.84 11.64
N GLU A 42 3.11 14.72 10.79
CA GLU A 42 2.21 13.55 10.77
C GLU A 42 2.88 12.23 10.37
N VAL A 43 3.99 12.31 9.60
CA VAL A 43 4.77 11.19 9.08
C VAL A 43 5.92 10.81 10.02
N GLU A 44 6.34 11.69 10.91
CA GLU A 44 7.48 11.48 11.82
C GLU A 44 7.38 10.17 12.59
N GLN A 45 6.19 9.86 13.09
CA GLN A 45 5.90 8.63 13.84
C GLN A 45 6.21 7.34 13.06
N VAL A 46 6.11 7.36 11.72
CA VAL A 46 6.37 6.18 10.88
C VAL A 46 7.76 6.16 10.27
N ALA A 47 8.47 7.29 10.20
CA ALA A 47 9.75 7.39 9.51
C ALA A 47 10.77 6.33 9.93
N MET A 48 10.82 6.01 11.23
CA MET A 48 11.78 5.08 11.84
C MET A 48 11.26 3.65 11.95
N LYS A 49 10.03 3.38 11.49
CA LYS A 49 9.41 2.04 11.54
C LYS A 49 9.87 1.17 10.37
N GLN A 50 9.62 -0.13 10.51
CA GLN A 50 9.81 -1.15 9.48
C GLN A 50 8.48 -1.88 9.23
N GLY A 51 8.35 -2.53 8.07
CA GLY A 51 7.14 -3.26 7.70
C GLY A 51 6.87 -3.14 6.22
N CYS A 52 5.59 -2.97 5.85
CA CYS A 52 5.17 -2.81 4.46
C CYS A 52 4.58 -1.42 4.21
N TYR A 53 4.61 -0.98 2.96
CA TYR A 53 4.02 0.28 2.52
C TYR A 53 3.29 0.09 1.19
N ILE A 54 2.31 0.94 0.97
CA ILE A 54 1.48 0.94 -0.24
C ILE A 54 1.43 2.36 -0.78
N PHE A 55 1.97 2.54 -1.98
CA PHE A 55 1.76 3.75 -2.76
C PHE A 55 0.46 3.62 -3.54
N GLY A 56 -0.37 4.66 -3.48
CA GLY A 56 -1.64 4.70 -4.16
C GLY A 56 -2.01 6.08 -4.68
N LEU A 57 -3.11 6.12 -5.42
CA LEU A 57 -3.75 7.36 -5.87
C LEU A 57 -5.10 7.52 -5.18
N LYS A 58 -5.31 8.67 -4.54
CA LYS A 58 -6.59 9.07 -3.94
C LYS A 58 -7.43 9.84 -4.96
N VAL A 59 -8.66 9.40 -5.20
CA VAL A 59 -9.65 10.09 -6.04
C VAL A 59 -10.97 10.17 -5.26
N GLY A 60 -11.41 11.38 -4.91
CA GLY A 60 -12.56 11.57 -4.03
C GLY A 60 -12.36 10.85 -2.70
N LYS A 61 -13.28 9.93 -2.38
CA LYS A 61 -13.23 9.07 -1.18
C LYS A 61 -12.51 7.72 -1.41
N GLY A 62 -12.11 7.42 -2.64
CA GLY A 62 -11.52 6.13 -3.01
C GLY A 62 -9.99 6.16 -3.10
N PHE A 63 -9.39 4.98 -2.96
CA PHE A 63 -7.96 4.74 -3.11
C PHE A 63 -7.70 3.60 -4.10
N THR A 64 -6.74 3.80 -5.00
CA THR A 64 -6.25 2.76 -5.91
C THR A 64 -4.79 2.47 -5.60
N PRO A 65 -4.42 1.24 -5.20
CA PRO A 65 -3.02 0.89 -4.95
C PRO A 65 -2.28 0.73 -6.28
N TRP A 66 -1.03 1.18 -6.33
CA TRP A 66 -0.20 1.16 -7.54
C TRP A 66 1.14 0.46 -7.34
N TYR A 67 1.62 0.43 -6.10
CA TYR A 67 2.83 -0.26 -5.73
C TYR A 67 2.74 -0.71 -4.27
N VAL A 68 3.25 -1.90 -3.98
CA VAL A 68 3.42 -2.41 -2.61
C VAL A 68 4.90 -2.71 -2.40
N GLY A 69 5.46 -2.34 -1.27
CA GLY A 69 6.83 -2.74 -0.94
C GLY A 69 7.00 -3.02 0.53
N LYS A 70 8.14 -3.60 0.88
CA LYS A 70 8.62 -3.71 2.26
C LYS A 70 9.81 -2.81 2.54
N ALA A 71 10.00 -2.53 3.81
CA ALA A 71 11.21 -1.94 4.37
C ALA A 71 11.71 -2.83 5.51
N SER A 72 12.92 -3.35 5.37
CA SER A 72 13.57 -4.21 6.39
C SER A 72 14.41 -3.39 7.38
N LYS A 73 14.76 -2.15 7.01
CA LYS A 73 15.44 -1.16 7.85
C LYS A 73 14.42 -0.16 8.38
N LYS A 74 14.26 0.98 7.71
CA LYS A 74 13.38 2.08 8.08
C LYS A 74 12.60 2.54 6.86
N PHE A 75 11.34 2.93 7.02
CA PHE A 75 10.55 3.45 5.90
C PHE A 75 11.20 4.68 5.26
N LYS A 76 11.78 5.60 6.06
CA LYS A 76 12.50 6.79 5.54
C LYS A 76 13.67 6.44 4.62
N GLN A 77 14.26 5.26 4.78
CA GLN A 77 15.40 4.82 3.97
C GLN A 77 14.98 4.07 2.69
N GLU A 78 13.79 3.45 2.67
CA GLU A 78 13.43 2.49 1.62
C GLU A 78 12.17 2.86 0.84
N ALA A 79 11.15 3.45 1.48
CA ALA A 79 9.83 3.62 0.86
C ALA A 79 9.78 4.67 -0.25
N LEU A 80 10.61 5.72 -0.15
CA LEU A 80 10.80 6.75 -1.17
C LEU A 80 12.25 6.76 -1.73
N HIS A 81 12.94 5.62 -1.69
CA HIS A 81 14.25 5.51 -2.33
C HIS A 81 14.14 5.72 -3.85
N GLN A 82 15.21 6.16 -4.51
CA GLN A 82 15.23 6.54 -5.94
C GLN A 82 14.57 5.49 -6.85
N THR A 83 14.88 4.21 -6.65
CA THR A 83 14.32 3.09 -7.41
C THR A 83 12.80 2.97 -7.25
N LYS A 84 12.25 3.32 -6.09
CA LYS A 84 10.80 3.31 -5.82
C LYS A 84 10.12 4.55 -6.42
N LEU A 85 10.78 5.71 -6.31
CA LEU A 85 10.31 6.95 -6.94
C LEU A 85 10.16 6.79 -8.45
N THR A 86 11.05 6.05 -9.13
CA THR A 86 10.88 5.73 -10.57
C THR A 86 9.53 5.04 -10.83
N HIS A 87 9.18 4.00 -10.06
CA HIS A 87 7.89 3.33 -10.22
C HIS A 87 6.69 4.24 -9.93
N TYR A 88 6.78 5.09 -8.91
CA TYR A 88 5.70 6.03 -8.58
C TYR A 88 5.53 7.08 -9.67
N ASN A 89 6.63 7.64 -10.15
CA ASN A 89 6.65 8.62 -11.23
C ASN A 89 6.12 8.02 -12.54
N GLU A 90 6.47 6.78 -12.90
CA GLU A 90 5.84 6.10 -14.05
C GLU A 90 4.32 5.97 -13.95
N VAL A 91 3.76 5.91 -12.74
CA VAL A 91 2.31 5.84 -12.52
C VAL A 91 1.68 7.22 -12.70
N ILE A 92 2.24 8.25 -12.09
CA ILE A 92 1.64 9.59 -12.04
C ILE A 92 1.99 10.48 -13.24
N PHE A 93 3.10 10.20 -13.92
CA PHE A 93 3.52 10.89 -15.14
C PHE A 93 2.58 10.60 -16.31
N LYS A 94 1.94 9.43 -16.33
CA LYS A 94 0.91 9.03 -17.31
C LYS A 94 -0.42 9.81 -17.18
N GLY A 95 -0.41 10.97 -16.52
CA GLY A 95 -1.59 11.83 -16.37
C GLY A 95 -2.71 11.23 -15.52
N ARG A 96 -2.42 10.17 -14.74
CA ARG A 96 -3.44 9.49 -13.92
C ARG A 96 -4.04 10.47 -12.91
N LYS A 97 -5.37 10.50 -12.87
CA LYS A 97 -6.14 11.34 -11.93
C LYS A 97 -5.89 10.89 -10.49
N GLY A 98 -5.91 11.84 -9.57
CA GLY A 98 -5.78 11.61 -8.14
C GLY A 98 -4.48 12.11 -7.53
N LYS A 99 -4.48 12.18 -6.20
CA LYS A 99 -3.34 12.62 -5.39
C LYS A 99 -2.48 11.44 -4.98
N PRO A 100 -1.15 11.50 -5.10
CA PRO A 100 -0.25 10.46 -4.60
C PRO A 100 -0.33 10.40 -3.08
N VAL A 101 -0.54 9.19 -2.56
CA VAL A 101 -0.61 8.93 -1.12
C VAL A 101 0.19 7.69 -0.75
N MET A 102 0.62 7.63 0.50
CA MET A 102 1.30 6.48 1.09
C MET A 102 0.52 5.95 2.31
N PHE A 103 0.39 4.63 2.38
CA PHE A 103 0.00 3.92 3.59
C PHE A 103 1.19 3.10 4.10
N PHE A 104 1.28 2.92 5.41
CA PHE A 104 2.27 2.05 6.04
C PHE A 104 1.59 1.03 6.94
N VAL A 105 2.14 -0.17 7.01
CA VAL A 105 1.71 -1.25 7.91
C VAL A 105 2.90 -1.65 8.74
N ALA A 106 2.83 -1.37 10.04
CA ALA A 106 3.93 -1.56 10.97
C ALA A 106 3.43 -1.79 12.41
N LYS A 107 4.36 -2.11 13.31
CA LYS A 107 4.05 -2.20 14.74
C LYS A 107 3.70 -0.81 15.31
N PRO A 108 2.75 -0.73 16.26
CA PRO A 108 2.49 0.51 16.99
C PRO A 108 3.75 1.08 17.66
N SER A 109 4.57 0.22 18.26
CA SER A 109 5.83 0.61 18.91
C SER A 109 7.07 0.31 18.05
N ASN A 110 8.18 0.98 18.37
CA ASN A 110 9.49 0.81 17.71
C ASN A 110 10.42 -0.17 18.45
N LEU A 111 9.99 -0.74 19.58
CA LEU A 111 10.84 -1.48 20.51
C LEU A 111 11.38 -2.80 19.94
N LYS A 112 10.62 -3.46 19.06
CA LYS A 112 11.00 -4.78 18.53
C LYS A 112 10.85 -4.83 17.02
N LYS A 113 11.89 -5.30 16.33
CA LYS A 113 11.85 -5.56 14.90
C LYS A 113 10.75 -6.57 14.53
N ILE A 114 10.25 -6.50 13.31
CA ILE A 114 9.33 -7.50 12.77
C ILE A 114 10.22 -8.59 12.16
N PRO A 115 10.02 -9.88 12.48
CA PRO A 115 10.77 -10.95 11.84
C PRO A 115 10.62 -10.90 10.31
N SER A 116 11.71 -11.07 9.57
CA SER A 116 11.72 -10.92 8.11
C SER A 116 10.69 -11.82 7.40
N LYS A 117 10.47 -13.03 7.91
CA LYS A 117 9.44 -13.95 7.40
C LYS A 117 8.04 -13.31 7.46
N GLN A 118 7.69 -12.69 8.59
CA GLN A 118 6.39 -12.02 8.74
C GLN A 118 6.24 -10.79 7.83
N ILE A 119 7.32 -10.03 7.60
CA ILE A 119 7.32 -8.93 6.62
C ILE A 119 7.08 -9.48 5.21
N ASN A 120 7.74 -10.58 4.84
CA ASN A 120 7.57 -11.20 3.53
C ASN A 120 6.15 -11.75 3.33
N ASP A 121 5.60 -12.41 4.34
CA ASP A 121 4.23 -12.95 4.30
C ASP A 121 3.20 -11.81 4.15
N LEU A 122 3.39 -10.73 4.91
CA LEU A 122 2.57 -9.53 4.81
C LEU A 122 2.69 -8.87 3.43
N GLU A 123 3.91 -8.69 2.92
CA GLU A 123 4.16 -8.09 1.61
C GLU A 123 3.46 -8.89 0.51
N LYS A 124 3.59 -10.22 0.53
CA LYS A 124 2.93 -11.12 -0.41
C LYS A 124 1.40 -10.97 -0.35
N PHE A 125 0.83 -10.97 0.85
CA PHE A 125 -0.61 -10.77 1.04
C PHE A 125 -1.08 -9.42 0.49
N LEU A 126 -0.35 -8.34 0.78
CA LEU A 126 -0.70 -6.99 0.32
C LEU A 126 -0.55 -6.85 -1.20
N ILE A 127 0.47 -7.45 -1.82
CA ILE A 127 0.63 -7.48 -3.28
C ILE A 127 -0.56 -8.20 -3.92
N GLN A 128 -0.93 -9.37 -3.44
CA GLN A 128 -2.08 -10.11 -3.98
C GLN A 128 -3.37 -9.31 -3.86
N SER A 129 -3.61 -8.68 -2.70
CA SER A 129 -4.80 -7.87 -2.45
C SER A 129 -4.83 -6.61 -3.33
N ALA A 130 -3.68 -5.94 -3.47
CA ALA A 130 -3.53 -4.76 -4.32
C ALA A 130 -3.71 -5.10 -5.80
N TYR A 131 -3.15 -6.23 -6.25
CA TYR A 131 -3.30 -6.71 -7.63
C TYR A 131 -4.75 -7.08 -7.96
N TYR A 132 -5.47 -7.71 -7.02
CA TYR A 132 -6.91 -7.97 -7.19
C TYR A 132 -7.70 -6.68 -7.42
N LYS A 133 -7.37 -5.63 -6.66
CA LYS A 133 -8.01 -4.32 -6.78
C LYS A 133 -7.57 -3.56 -8.04
N ASN A 134 -6.31 -3.70 -8.42
CA ASN A 134 -5.68 -3.04 -9.56
C ASN A 134 -4.73 -3.99 -10.31
N PRO A 135 -5.18 -4.65 -11.39
CA PRO A 135 -4.35 -5.53 -12.21
C PRO A 135 -3.16 -4.85 -12.90
N GLU A 136 -3.13 -3.51 -12.92
CA GLU A 136 -2.02 -2.70 -13.42
C GLU A 136 -0.95 -2.40 -12.35
N LEU A 137 -0.98 -3.09 -11.20
CA LEU A 137 0.03 -2.97 -10.14
C LEU A 137 1.45 -3.10 -10.72
N LYS A 138 2.36 -2.21 -10.31
CA LYS A 138 3.71 -2.12 -10.88
C LYS A 138 4.62 -3.29 -10.48
N ASN A 139 4.55 -3.75 -9.24
CA ASN A 139 5.37 -4.86 -8.76
C ASN A 139 4.57 -6.18 -8.75
N LYS A 140 4.75 -7.00 -9.79
CA LYS A 140 3.98 -8.24 -9.99
C LYS A 140 4.68 -9.53 -9.52
N GLN A 141 5.89 -9.45 -8.97
CA GLN A 141 6.70 -10.64 -8.61
C GLN A 141 5.99 -11.61 -7.65
N ASN A 142 5.07 -11.12 -6.81
CA ASN A 142 4.26 -11.93 -5.90
C ASN A 142 2.75 -11.81 -6.18
N ALA A 143 2.39 -11.37 -7.38
CA ALA A 143 0.99 -11.15 -7.76
C ALA A 143 0.26 -12.46 -8.13
N ASN A 144 0.95 -13.61 -8.16
CA ASN A 144 0.32 -14.91 -8.36
C ASN A 144 -0.79 -15.09 -7.33
N GLN A 145 -2.02 -15.03 -7.83
CA GLN A 145 -3.21 -15.32 -7.07
C GLN A 145 -3.52 -16.81 -7.24
N PRO A 146 -4.12 -17.43 -6.22
CA PRO A 146 -4.86 -18.66 -6.43
C PRO A 146 -5.91 -18.44 -7.54
N ASP A 147 -6.10 -19.45 -8.37
CA ASP A 147 -7.06 -19.54 -9.47
C ASP A 147 -8.52 -19.71 -9.01
N TRP A 148 -8.77 -19.53 -7.71
CA TRP A 148 -10.08 -19.65 -7.09
C TRP A 148 -10.52 -18.36 -6.39
N GLY A 149 -11.83 -18.20 -6.28
CA GLY A 149 -12.48 -17.14 -5.52
C GLY A 149 -13.89 -17.58 -5.13
N ILE A 150 -14.46 -16.89 -4.14
CA ILE A 150 -15.86 -17.09 -3.73
C ILE A 150 -16.62 -15.82 -4.10
N VAL A 151 -17.53 -15.93 -5.07
CA VAL A 151 -18.36 -14.82 -5.56
C VAL A 151 -19.11 -14.16 -4.40
N GLY A 152 -18.99 -12.83 -4.31
CA GLY A 152 -19.59 -12.04 -3.23
C GLY A 152 -18.85 -12.08 -1.89
N VAL A 153 -17.80 -12.89 -1.73
CA VAL A 153 -17.03 -13.01 -0.48
C VAL A 153 -15.60 -12.48 -0.66
N ILE A 154 -14.79 -13.19 -1.45
CA ILE A 154 -13.38 -12.89 -1.70
C ILE A 154 -13.00 -13.30 -3.11
N ARG A 155 -12.32 -12.43 -3.85
CA ARG A 155 -11.74 -12.73 -5.17
C ARG A 155 -12.72 -13.17 -6.27
N GLY A 156 -14.05 -13.10 -6.06
CA GLY A 156 -15.05 -13.61 -7.00
C GLY A 156 -15.71 -12.58 -7.93
N GLY A 157 -14.98 -11.54 -8.36
CA GLY A 157 -15.46 -10.58 -9.37
C GLY A 157 -16.30 -9.40 -8.85
N LYS A 158 -16.91 -8.66 -9.79
CA LYS A 158 -17.78 -7.50 -9.53
C LYS A 158 -19.24 -7.93 -9.59
N GLY A 159 -20.06 -7.46 -8.64
CA GLY A 159 -21.50 -7.74 -8.59
C GLY A 159 -22.08 -7.54 -7.19
N LYS A 160 -23.42 -7.52 -7.09
CA LYS A 160 -24.10 -7.49 -5.78
C LYS A 160 -23.96 -8.85 -5.12
N ALA A 161 -23.42 -8.90 -3.90
CA ALA A 161 -23.35 -10.13 -3.13
C ALA A 161 -24.77 -10.62 -2.77
N THR A 162 -24.99 -11.92 -2.81
CA THR A 162 -26.23 -12.53 -2.28
C THR A 162 -26.26 -12.41 -0.76
N MET A 163 -27.45 -12.55 -0.15
CA MET A 163 -27.58 -12.54 1.31
C MET A 163 -26.75 -13.66 1.95
N ASN A 164 -26.72 -14.86 1.33
CA ASN A 164 -25.92 -15.98 1.80
C ASN A 164 -24.42 -15.67 1.78
N ALA A 165 -23.91 -15.09 0.69
CA ALA A 165 -22.51 -14.67 0.61
C ALA A 165 -22.17 -13.61 1.66
N TYR A 166 -23.09 -12.67 1.93
CA TYR A 166 -22.92 -11.66 2.97
C TYR A 166 -22.88 -12.28 4.38
N GLN A 167 -23.81 -13.19 4.70
CA GLN A 167 -23.83 -13.89 5.99
C GLN A 167 -22.57 -14.74 6.19
N PHE A 168 -22.16 -15.49 5.16
CA PHE A 168 -20.93 -16.28 5.16
C PHE A 168 -19.70 -15.40 5.42
N LYS A 169 -19.59 -14.27 4.70
CA LYS A 169 -18.51 -13.30 4.86
C LYS A 169 -18.43 -12.76 6.30
N ARG A 170 -19.58 -12.42 6.89
CA ARG A 170 -19.66 -11.95 8.29
C ARG A 170 -19.30 -13.02 9.30
N MET A 171 -19.78 -14.24 9.12
CA MET A 171 -19.48 -15.36 10.00
C MET A 171 -17.97 -15.64 10.07
N LEU A 172 -17.26 -15.50 8.94
CA LEU A 172 -15.81 -15.72 8.86
C LEU A 172 -14.96 -14.45 9.05
N ASN A 173 -15.59 -13.29 9.26
CA ASN A 173 -14.93 -11.99 9.35
C ASN A 173 -14.00 -11.67 8.16
N LEU A 174 -14.50 -11.90 6.94
CA LEU A 174 -13.83 -11.64 5.67
C LEU A 174 -14.29 -10.33 5.01
#